data_AF-A0A9D9NK26-F1
#
_entry.id   AF-A0A9D9NK26-F1
#
_cell.length_a   1.000
_cell.length_b   1.000
_cell.length_c   1.000
_cell.angle_alpha   90.00
_cell.angle_beta   90.00
_cell.angle_gamma   90.00
#
_symmetry.space_group_name_H-M   'P 1'
#
loop_
_entity.id
_entity.type
_entity.pdbx_description
1 polymer ?
#
loop_
_entity_poly.entity_id
_entity_poly.type
_entity_poly.pdbx_seq_one_letter_code
_entity_poly.pdbx_strand_id
1 'polypeptide(L)'
;MIERLKIIGPVDGADISFLREMMGTENWTLNPAPDENGWWWYVPQNGSLAYLDLSEAQIVAGDAEYYSGKVTENDVVGDNMFELCLNAKELLLPETTSEIGAFAFGSSMYLESMDVPDGVKSIGDMAFMSCYSLKTVTVGQGVESIGMMAFNQCYGLESITFESETVPEMGDMALMQVPATCVIYVPTLAAKEAFEAEPAFAGYTIIAKDASVNEIAESGYEVVAVENGIRVDVDSSALVSVYTAGGSMVYSGMVDSGEFIELQTGFYIVRIGDEVKKVAVR
;
A
#
# COMPACT_ATOMS: atom_id res chain seq x y z
N MET A 1 11.39 -17.44 17.18
CA MET A 1 11.63 -16.90 15.83
C MET A 1 11.14 -15.47 15.82
N ILE A 2 11.85 -14.55 15.16
CA ILE A 2 11.49 -13.12 15.12
C ILE A 2 10.60 -12.93 13.88
N GLU A 3 9.35 -12.51 14.09
CA GLU A 3 8.39 -12.27 13.01
C GLU A 3 8.21 -10.78 12.69
N ARG A 4 8.60 -9.91 13.63
CA ARG A 4 8.51 -8.45 13.52
C ARG A 4 9.82 -7.82 13.94
N LEU A 5 10.33 -6.90 13.13
CA LEU A 5 11.56 -6.18 13.42
C LEU A 5 11.39 -4.72 13.02
N LYS A 6 11.83 -3.83 13.90
CA LYS A 6 11.99 -2.40 13.61
C LYS A 6 13.47 -2.06 13.69
N ILE A 7 13.97 -1.33 12.70
CA ILE A 7 15.35 -0.86 12.66
C ILE A 7 15.35 0.65 12.72
N ILE A 8 16.30 1.20 13.47
CA ILE A 8 16.51 2.63 13.61
C ILE A 8 17.96 2.95 13.28
N GLY A 9 18.20 4.08 12.60
CA GLY A 9 19.54 4.50 12.23
C GLY A 9 20.07 3.85 10.93
N PRO A 10 21.40 3.90 10.70
CA PRO A 10 21.99 3.50 9.43
C PRO A 10 21.88 2.00 9.17
N VAL A 11 21.59 1.63 7.92
CA VAL A 11 21.49 0.26 7.42
C VAL A 11 22.29 0.16 6.14
N ASP A 12 23.25 -0.75 6.07
CA ASP A 12 24.10 -0.96 4.88
C ASP A 12 23.79 -2.30 4.17
N GLY A 13 24.53 -2.61 3.10
CA GLY A 13 24.30 -3.83 2.34
C GLY A 13 24.44 -5.14 3.13
N ALA A 14 25.26 -5.19 4.18
CA ALA A 14 25.37 -6.38 5.04
C ALA A 14 24.10 -6.56 5.87
N ASP A 15 23.57 -5.47 6.43
CA ASP A 15 22.31 -5.49 7.16
C ASP A 15 21.14 -5.90 6.25
N ILE A 16 21.06 -5.32 5.05
CA ILE A 16 20.03 -5.67 4.07
C ILE A 16 20.13 -7.15 3.67
N SER A 17 21.34 -7.66 3.39
CA SER A 17 21.56 -9.08 3.08
C SER A 17 20.99 -9.98 4.19
N PHE A 18 21.30 -9.66 5.44
CA PHE A 18 20.78 -10.39 6.59
C PHE A 18 19.25 -10.31 6.71
N LEU A 19 18.65 -9.14 6.47
CA LEU A 19 17.19 -8.98 6.50
C LEU A 19 16.49 -9.80 5.43
N ARG A 20 17.08 -9.93 4.24
CA ARG A 20 16.55 -10.80 3.18
C ARG A 20 16.53 -12.25 3.63
N GLU A 21 17.61 -12.75 4.23
CA GLU A 21 17.64 -14.10 4.80
C GLU A 21 16.54 -14.28 5.85
N MET A 22 16.35 -13.27 6.71
CA MET A 22 15.28 -13.29 7.72
C MET A 22 13.87 -13.27 7.12
N MET A 23 13.66 -12.65 5.96
CA MET A 23 12.37 -12.63 5.24
C MET A 23 12.17 -13.83 4.31
N GLY A 24 13.16 -14.71 4.21
CA GLY A 24 13.15 -15.88 3.34
C GLY A 24 13.36 -15.49 1.88
N THR A 25 14.30 -16.15 1.23
CA THR A 25 14.62 -15.94 -0.19
C THR A 25 14.42 -17.21 -0.99
N GLU A 26 14.57 -17.13 -2.32
CA GLU A 26 14.68 -18.32 -3.17
C GLU A 26 15.94 -19.15 -2.91
N ASN A 27 16.75 -18.87 -1.86
CA ASN A 27 17.87 -19.74 -1.52
C ASN A 27 17.37 -21.11 -1.07
N TRP A 28 17.30 -21.98 -2.07
CA TRP A 28 17.14 -23.40 -2.00
C TRP A 28 18.45 -23.99 -1.45
N THR A 29 18.49 -24.32 -0.16
CA THR A 29 19.60 -25.12 0.36
C THR A 29 19.30 -26.58 0.15
N LEU A 30 20.30 -27.34 -0.32
CA LEU A 30 20.20 -28.79 -0.37
C LEU A 30 19.91 -29.31 1.04
N ASN A 31 18.86 -30.11 1.20
CA ASN A 31 18.55 -30.72 2.49
C ASN A 31 19.80 -31.47 2.99
N PRO A 32 20.25 -31.28 4.25
CA PRO A 32 21.44 -31.95 4.77
C PRO A 32 21.34 -33.49 4.78
N ALA A 33 20.13 -34.04 4.59
CA ALA A 33 19.91 -35.47 4.40
C ALA A 33 18.85 -35.75 3.30
N PRO A 34 18.97 -36.87 2.57
CA PRO A 34 17.94 -37.30 1.64
C PRO A 34 16.67 -37.75 2.37
N ASP A 35 15.54 -37.79 1.65
CA ASP A 35 14.28 -38.31 2.15
C ASP A 35 14.32 -39.84 2.42
N GLU A 36 13.21 -40.40 2.89
CA GLU A 36 13.09 -41.84 3.20
C GLU A 36 13.34 -42.77 1.99
N ASN A 37 13.29 -42.23 0.78
CA ASN A 37 13.52 -42.94 -0.47
C ASN A 37 14.94 -42.67 -1.05
N GLY A 38 15.77 -41.89 -0.36
CA GLY A 38 17.12 -41.55 -0.79
C GLY A 38 17.22 -40.36 -1.74
N TRP A 39 16.14 -39.61 -1.94
CA TRP A 39 16.13 -38.42 -2.80
C TRP A 39 16.58 -37.18 -2.04
N TRP A 40 17.51 -36.46 -2.65
CA TRP A 40 17.91 -35.14 -2.19
C TRP A 40 16.96 -34.12 -2.80
N TRP A 41 16.41 -33.26 -1.97
CA TRP A 41 15.55 -32.17 -2.39
C TRP A 41 16.05 -30.87 -1.76
N TYR A 42 15.68 -29.77 -2.39
CA TYR A 42 16.03 -28.46 -1.87
C TYR A 42 14.93 -27.97 -0.93
N VAL A 43 15.35 -27.48 0.25
CA VAL A 43 14.45 -26.88 1.22
C VAL A 43 14.51 -25.37 1.02
N PRO A 44 13.37 -24.68 0.85
CA PRO A 44 13.37 -23.23 0.84
C PRO A 44 13.76 -22.74 2.23
N GLN A 45 14.71 -21.82 2.30
CA GLN A 45 15.07 -21.14 3.54
C GLN A 45 13.97 -20.12 3.85
N ASN A 46 12.87 -20.58 4.44
CA ASN A 46 11.82 -19.68 4.90
C ASN A 46 12.31 -18.97 6.15
N GLY A 47 12.73 -17.72 5.98
CA GLY A 47 12.90 -16.79 7.08
C GLY A 47 11.57 -16.53 7.79
N SER A 48 11.61 -16.17 9.08
CA SER A 48 10.40 -15.94 9.88
C SER A 48 9.91 -14.50 9.88
N LEU A 49 10.71 -13.56 9.40
CA LEU A 49 10.41 -12.13 9.45
C LEU A 49 9.31 -11.83 8.43
N ALA A 50 8.17 -11.35 8.92
CA ALA A 50 7.00 -11.02 8.11
C ALA A 50 6.68 -9.53 8.13
N TYR A 51 7.13 -8.79 9.15
CA TYR A 51 6.91 -7.35 9.28
C TYR A 51 8.24 -6.67 9.55
N LEU A 52 8.65 -5.81 8.62
CA LEU A 52 9.89 -5.04 8.71
C LEU A 52 9.56 -3.54 8.69
N ASP A 53 9.90 -2.84 9.76
CA ASP A 53 9.76 -1.39 9.85
C ASP A 53 11.14 -0.73 9.72
N LEU A 54 11.36 -0.06 8.57
CA LEU A 54 12.53 0.77 8.29
C LEU A 54 12.20 2.27 8.27
N SER A 55 11.01 2.69 8.71
CA SER A 55 10.55 4.10 8.64
C SER A 55 11.50 5.09 9.34
N GLU A 56 12.17 4.65 10.40
CA GLU A 56 13.17 5.41 11.16
C GLU A 56 14.63 4.98 10.87
N ALA A 57 14.82 4.15 9.85
CA ALA A 57 16.14 3.76 9.37
C ALA A 57 16.62 4.74 8.29
N GLN A 58 17.89 4.61 7.91
CA GLN A 58 18.47 5.30 6.77
C GLN A 58 19.34 4.30 6.01
N ILE A 59 19.04 4.08 4.72
CA ILE A 59 19.93 3.27 3.87
C ILE A 59 21.17 4.11 3.60
N VAL A 60 22.35 3.57 3.93
CA VAL A 60 23.63 4.25 3.73
C VAL A 60 24.49 3.49 2.73
N ALA A 61 25.29 4.23 1.97
CA ALA A 61 26.22 3.64 1.03
C ALA A 61 27.27 2.77 1.76
N GLY A 62 27.53 1.59 1.22
CA GLY A 62 28.48 0.63 1.78
C GLY A 62 29.02 -0.31 0.71
N ASP A 63 30.13 -0.98 1.00
CA ASP A 63 30.79 -1.89 0.04
C ASP A 63 30.28 -3.35 0.16
N ALA A 64 29.47 -3.64 1.18
CA ALA A 64 28.90 -4.97 1.38
C ALA A 64 27.78 -5.23 0.36
N GLU A 65 27.84 -6.39 -0.29
CA GLU A 65 26.80 -6.77 -1.25
C GLU A 65 25.53 -7.21 -0.52
N TYR A 66 24.39 -6.65 -0.92
CA TYR A 66 23.08 -7.13 -0.47
C TYR A 66 22.47 -8.15 -1.43
N TYR A 67 22.89 -8.15 -2.70
CA TYR A 67 22.40 -9.06 -3.74
C TYR A 67 23.38 -9.15 -4.91
N SER A 68 23.96 -10.32 -5.16
CA SER A 68 24.76 -10.66 -6.36
C SER A 68 25.39 -9.47 -7.11
N GLY A 69 26.43 -8.87 -6.54
CA GLY A 69 27.17 -7.74 -7.14
C GLY A 69 26.55 -6.36 -6.94
N LYS A 70 25.48 -6.23 -6.15
CA LYS A 70 24.80 -4.97 -5.84
C LYS A 70 25.07 -4.55 -4.40
N VAL A 71 25.38 -3.27 -4.22
CA VAL A 71 25.75 -2.63 -2.96
C VAL A 71 24.82 -1.45 -2.70
N THR A 72 24.68 -1.03 -1.44
CA THR A 72 23.77 0.06 -1.08
C THR A 72 24.30 1.43 -1.55
N GLU A 73 23.38 2.30 -1.93
CA GLU A 73 23.59 3.74 -2.13
C GLU A 73 22.73 4.51 -1.13
N ASN A 74 23.09 5.76 -0.81
CA ASN A 74 22.36 6.53 0.19
C ASN A 74 20.91 6.74 -0.23
N ASP A 75 19.98 6.37 0.66
CA ASP A 75 18.55 6.58 0.51
C ASP A 75 17.92 5.88 -0.72
N VAL A 76 18.60 4.89 -1.30
CA VAL A 76 18.10 4.15 -2.47
C VAL A 76 17.68 2.74 -2.05
N VAL A 77 16.42 2.38 -2.32
CA VAL A 77 15.99 0.98 -2.33
C VAL A 77 16.43 0.40 -3.67
N GLY A 78 17.67 -0.08 -3.72
CA GLY A 78 18.34 -0.48 -4.95
C GLY A 78 17.70 -1.67 -5.65
N ASP A 79 18.18 -1.92 -6.87
CA ASP A 79 17.67 -3.01 -7.68
C ASP A 79 17.71 -4.35 -6.92
N ASN A 80 16.68 -5.16 -7.11
CA ASN A 80 16.49 -6.47 -6.49
C ASN A 80 16.53 -6.49 -4.96
N MET A 81 16.62 -5.36 -4.24
CA MET A 81 16.95 -5.28 -2.81
C MET A 81 16.12 -6.19 -1.89
N PHE A 82 14.83 -6.29 -2.16
CA PHE A 82 13.88 -7.16 -1.49
C PHE A 82 13.15 -8.08 -2.48
N GLU A 83 13.80 -8.43 -3.59
CA GLU A 83 13.30 -9.43 -4.53
C GLU A 83 13.20 -10.79 -3.83
N LEU A 84 12.11 -11.52 -4.12
CA LEU A 84 11.84 -12.86 -3.61
C LEU A 84 11.88 -12.91 -2.08
N CYS A 85 11.43 -11.86 -1.38
CA CYS A 85 11.22 -11.92 0.06
C CYS A 85 9.92 -12.69 0.35
N LEU A 86 10.02 -14.02 0.41
CA LEU A 86 8.89 -14.97 0.40
C LEU A 86 8.19 -15.14 1.75
N ASN A 87 8.43 -14.27 2.72
CA ASN A 87 7.68 -14.24 3.99
C ASN A 87 7.27 -12.82 4.41
N ALA A 88 7.79 -11.78 3.73
CA ALA A 88 7.44 -10.39 4.01
C ALA A 88 5.97 -10.13 3.65
N LYS A 89 5.19 -9.67 4.63
CA LYS A 89 3.80 -9.23 4.49
C LYS A 89 3.68 -7.72 4.48
N GLU A 90 4.49 -7.06 5.30
CA GLU A 90 4.54 -5.60 5.42
C GLU A 90 5.99 -5.16 5.52
N LEU A 91 6.34 -4.15 4.73
CA LEU A 91 7.66 -3.53 4.75
C LEU A 91 7.49 -2.02 4.63
N LEU A 92 7.81 -1.30 5.71
CA LEU A 92 7.79 0.15 5.74
C LEU A 92 9.15 0.67 5.31
N LEU A 93 9.18 1.51 4.27
CA LEU A 93 10.41 2.08 3.74
C LEU A 93 10.92 3.24 4.62
N PRO A 94 12.23 3.53 4.62
CA PRO A 94 12.74 4.78 5.17
C PRO A 94 12.03 5.99 4.57
N GLU A 95 11.62 6.94 5.39
CA GLU A 95 11.02 8.22 4.93
C GLU A 95 11.97 9.02 4.03
N THR A 96 13.28 8.75 4.13
CA THR A 96 14.31 9.41 3.31
C THR A 96 14.44 8.83 1.91
N THR A 97 13.78 7.71 1.60
CA THR A 97 13.96 6.99 0.33
C THR A 97 13.75 7.89 -0.88
N SER A 98 14.72 7.94 -1.78
CA SER A 98 14.71 8.77 -2.98
C SER A 98 14.40 8.00 -4.27
N GLU A 99 14.61 6.68 -4.28
CA GLU A 99 14.41 5.84 -5.47
C GLU A 99 14.08 4.39 -5.08
N ILE A 100 13.25 3.74 -5.89
CA ILE A 100 13.01 2.30 -5.86
C ILE A 100 13.52 1.71 -7.19
N GLY A 101 14.53 0.85 -7.12
CA GLY A 101 15.19 0.26 -8.29
C GLY A 101 14.41 -0.85 -8.99
N ALA A 102 14.99 -1.35 -10.08
CA ALA A 102 14.39 -2.43 -10.87
C ALA A 102 14.31 -3.73 -10.06
N PHE A 103 13.19 -4.44 -10.17
CA PHE A 103 12.92 -5.66 -9.39
C PHE A 103 13.03 -5.52 -7.86
N ALA A 104 13.04 -4.30 -7.30
CA ALA A 104 13.30 -4.07 -5.88
C ALA A 104 12.47 -4.96 -4.94
N PHE A 105 11.21 -5.25 -5.28
CA PHE A 105 10.30 -6.15 -4.58
C PHE A 105 9.76 -7.27 -5.48
N GLY A 106 10.41 -7.53 -6.63
CA GLY A 106 9.97 -8.52 -7.60
C GLY A 106 9.75 -9.89 -6.97
N SER A 107 8.64 -10.54 -7.31
CA SER A 107 8.25 -11.86 -6.81
C SER A 107 8.16 -12.00 -5.28
N SER A 108 8.00 -10.91 -4.53
CA SER A 108 7.68 -10.93 -3.09
C SER A 108 6.20 -11.25 -2.89
N MET A 109 5.86 -12.52 -3.11
CA MET A 109 4.50 -13.01 -3.33
C MET A 109 3.51 -12.79 -2.16
N TYR A 110 4.00 -12.53 -0.95
CA TYR A 110 3.17 -12.32 0.24
C TYR A 110 3.11 -10.88 0.73
N LEU A 111 3.80 -9.94 0.07
CA LEU A 111 3.70 -8.53 0.42
C LEU A 111 2.24 -8.08 0.22
N GLU A 112 1.61 -7.54 1.26
CA GLU A 112 0.18 -7.22 1.28
C GLU A 112 -0.09 -5.73 1.02
N SER A 113 0.81 -4.85 1.44
CA SER A 113 0.72 -3.41 1.21
C SER A 113 2.10 -2.79 0.99
N MET A 114 2.12 -1.64 0.32
CA MET A 114 3.32 -0.83 0.16
C MET A 114 2.97 0.65 0.20
N ASP A 115 3.63 1.39 1.10
CA ASP A 115 3.59 2.85 1.14
C ASP A 115 4.92 3.39 0.59
N VAL A 116 4.87 4.01 -0.59
CA VAL A 116 6.00 4.64 -1.26
C VAL A 116 6.14 6.08 -0.73
N PRO A 117 7.23 6.44 -0.03
CA PRO A 117 7.39 7.76 0.57
C PRO A 117 7.39 8.91 -0.44
N ASP A 118 7.03 10.11 0.04
CA ASP A 118 6.98 11.33 -0.77
C ASP A 118 8.32 11.75 -1.39
N GLY A 119 9.44 11.28 -0.82
CA GLY A 119 10.79 11.56 -1.33
C GLY A 119 11.15 10.78 -2.60
N VAL A 120 10.43 9.69 -2.91
CA VAL A 120 10.76 8.80 -4.03
C VAL A 120 10.48 9.49 -5.35
N LYS A 121 11.46 9.49 -6.25
CA LYS A 121 11.37 10.08 -7.59
C LYS A 121 11.01 9.10 -8.69
N SER A 122 11.48 7.88 -8.59
CA SER A 122 11.27 6.84 -9.59
C SER A 122 10.95 5.50 -8.93
N ILE A 123 10.06 4.75 -9.57
CA ILE A 123 9.84 3.33 -9.33
C ILE A 123 10.34 2.59 -10.57
N GLY A 124 11.35 1.75 -10.43
CA GLY A 124 12.04 1.09 -11.53
C GLY A 124 11.24 0.00 -12.24
N ASP A 125 11.81 -0.50 -13.33
CA ASP A 125 11.22 -1.58 -14.13
C ASP A 125 10.98 -2.83 -13.27
N MET A 126 9.80 -3.41 -13.40
CA MET A 126 9.40 -4.64 -12.69
C MET A 126 9.54 -4.56 -11.16
N ALA A 127 9.58 -3.36 -10.56
CA ALA A 127 9.85 -3.16 -9.13
C ALA A 127 8.95 -4.00 -8.22
N PHE A 128 7.67 -4.16 -8.54
CA PHE A 128 6.68 -4.96 -7.81
C PHE A 128 6.11 -6.12 -8.66
N MET A 129 6.81 -6.54 -9.71
CA MET A 129 6.33 -7.61 -10.60
C MET A 129 6.03 -8.87 -9.78
N SER A 130 4.89 -9.52 -10.04
CA SER A 130 4.47 -10.78 -9.41
C SER A 130 4.31 -10.72 -7.88
N CYS A 131 4.04 -9.54 -7.31
CA CYS A 131 3.58 -9.40 -5.92
C CYS A 131 2.10 -9.82 -5.79
N TYR A 132 1.82 -11.12 -5.83
CA TYR A 132 0.46 -11.66 -5.96
C TYR A 132 -0.50 -11.28 -4.83
N SER A 133 0.01 -11.08 -3.61
CA SER A 133 -0.78 -10.73 -2.43
C SER A 133 -0.89 -9.21 -2.20
N LEU A 134 -0.26 -8.38 -3.03
CA LEU A 134 -0.23 -6.93 -2.84
C LEU A 134 -1.62 -6.37 -3.13
N LYS A 135 -2.28 -5.85 -2.09
CA LYS A 135 -3.65 -5.33 -2.14
C LYS A 135 -3.72 -3.84 -2.31
N THR A 136 -2.83 -3.11 -1.64
CA THR A 136 -2.86 -1.65 -1.59
C THR A 136 -1.48 -1.08 -1.83
N VAL A 137 -1.43 -0.01 -2.62
CA VAL A 137 -0.21 0.76 -2.84
C VAL A 137 -0.53 2.24 -2.67
N THR A 138 0.23 2.94 -1.83
CA THR A 138 0.26 4.40 -1.79
C THR A 138 1.49 4.88 -2.53
N VAL A 139 1.31 5.73 -3.54
CA VAL A 139 2.36 6.35 -4.34
C VAL A 139 2.51 7.81 -3.90
N GLY A 140 3.63 8.10 -3.24
CA GLY A 140 3.94 9.43 -2.71
C GLY A 140 3.97 10.54 -3.76
N GLN A 141 3.81 11.78 -3.32
CA GLN A 141 3.61 12.94 -4.20
C GLN A 141 4.81 13.22 -5.13
N GLY A 142 6.01 12.79 -4.73
CA GLY A 142 7.26 13.07 -5.44
C GLY A 142 7.56 12.15 -6.62
N VAL A 143 6.78 11.08 -6.82
CA VAL A 143 7.04 10.08 -7.86
C VAL A 143 6.76 10.68 -9.24
N GLU A 144 7.80 10.74 -10.07
CA GLU A 144 7.79 11.33 -11.41
C GLU A 144 7.67 10.25 -12.49
N SER A 145 8.14 9.03 -12.23
CA SER A 145 8.08 7.91 -13.17
C SER A 145 7.86 6.55 -12.52
N ILE A 146 7.14 5.69 -13.25
CA ILE A 146 6.86 4.29 -12.92
C ILE A 146 7.28 3.43 -14.11
N GLY A 147 8.23 2.53 -13.90
CA GLY A 147 8.90 1.76 -14.94
C GLY A 147 8.02 0.73 -15.65
N MET A 148 8.61 0.14 -16.69
CA MET A 148 8.01 -0.93 -17.47
C MET A 148 7.63 -2.09 -16.56
N MET A 149 6.39 -2.59 -16.70
CA MET A 149 5.91 -3.75 -15.94
C MET A 149 6.02 -3.62 -14.41
N ALA A 150 6.12 -2.40 -13.86
CA ALA A 150 6.38 -2.17 -12.43
C ALA A 150 5.42 -2.92 -11.50
N PHE A 151 4.12 -2.99 -11.82
CA PHE A 151 3.11 -3.75 -11.06
C PHE A 151 2.55 -4.94 -11.86
N ASN A 152 3.33 -5.46 -12.81
CA ASN A 152 2.88 -6.57 -13.64
C ASN A 152 2.52 -7.79 -12.78
N GLN A 153 1.39 -8.44 -13.06
CA GLN A 153 0.90 -9.61 -12.32
C GLN A 153 0.63 -9.38 -10.81
N CYS A 154 0.38 -8.14 -10.38
CA CYS A 154 -0.19 -7.89 -9.04
C CYS A 154 -1.70 -8.24 -9.04
N TYR A 155 -2.03 -9.54 -9.11
CA TYR A 155 -3.42 -10.01 -9.22
C TYR A 155 -4.31 -9.71 -8.01
N GLY A 156 -3.70 -9.49 -6.84
CA GLY A 156 -4.40 -9.15 -5.60
C GLY A 156 -4.67 -7.66 -5.43
N LEU A 157 -4.23 -6.81 -6.36
CA LEU A 157 -4.26 -5.35 -6.18
C LEU A 157 -5.71 -4.83 -6.26
N GLU A 158 -6.18 -4.31 -5.14
CA GLU A 158 -7.53 -3.79 -4.92
C GLU A 158 -7.56 -2.27 -5.08
N SER A 159 -6.49 -1.57 -4.70
CA SER A 159 -6.39 -0.12 -4.92
C SER A 159 -4.96 0.41 -5.06
N ILE A 160 -4.84 1.52 -5.79
CA ILE A 160 -3.64 2.35 -5.83
C ILE A 160 -4.05 3.78 -5.50
N THR A 161 -3.37 4.41 -4.56
CA THR A 161 -3.54 5.82 -4.23
C THR A 161 -2.34 6.60 -4.73
N PHE A 162 -2.57 7.56 -5.61
CA PHE A 162 -1.57 8.55 -5.98
C PHE A 162 -1.80 9.81 -5.15
N GLU A 163 -0.77 10.31 -4.48
CA GLU A 163 -0.83 11.58 -3.73
C GLU A 163 -0.43 12.79 -4.60
N SER A 164 0.07 12.55 -5.82
CA SER A 164 0.43 13.59 -6.79
C SER A 164 -0.77 14.10 -7.58
N GLU A 165 -0.78 15.39 -7.89
CA GLU A 165 -1.75 15.98 -8.83
C GLU A 165 -1.40 15.71 -10.30
N THR A 166 -0.14 15.35 -10.57
CA THR A 166 0.34 15.07 -11.93
C THR A 166 0.45 13.58 -12.17
N VAL A 167 0.13 13.15 -13.38
CA VAL A 167 0.31 11.76 -13.81
C VAL A 167 1.81 11.48 -13.93
N PRO A 168 2.36 10.46 -13.24
CA PRO A 168 3.75 10.05 -13.45
C PRO A 168 3.93 9.48 -14.85
N GLU A 169 5.15 9.54 -15.39
CA GLU A 169 5.47 8.84 -16.63
C GLU A 169 5.28 7.34 -16.44
N MET A 170 4.45 6.72 -17.29
CA MET A 170 4.09 5.31 -17.19
C MET A 170 4.86 4.49 -18.22
N GLY A 171 5.66 3.54 -17.73
CA GLY A 171 6.34 2.56 -18.56
C GLY A 171 5.37 1.54 -19.17
N ASP A 172 5.81 0.92 -20.27
CA ASP A 172 5.01 -0.07 -20.99
C ASP A 172 4.52 -1.18 -20.05
N MET A 173 3.22 -1.50 -20.14
CA MET A 173 2.61 -2.58 -19.38
C MET A 173 2.74 -2.47 -17.84
N ALA A 174 2.98 -1.26 -17.29
CA ALA A 174 3.17 -1.03 -15.86
C ALA A 174 2.07 -1.67 -14.99
N LEU A 175 0.80 -1.62 -15.43
CA LEU A 175 -0.36 -2.22 -14.75
C LEU A 175 -0.91 -3.47 -15.47
N MET A 176 -0.11 -4.14 -16.32
CA MET A 176 -0.59 -5.34 -17.00
C MET A 176 -0.89 -6.45 -15.99
N GLN A 177 -2.05 -7.11 -16.14
CA GLN A 177 -2.55 -8.14 -15.21
C GLN A 177 -2.91 -7.64 -13.81
N VAL A 178 -2.98 -6.32 -13.59
CA VAL A 178 -3.72 -5.76 -12.45
C VAL A 178 -5.23 -5.90 -12.74
N PRO A 179 -6.07 -6.32 -11.77
CA PRO A 179 -7.50 -6.48 -12.00
C PRO A 179 -8.17 -5.16 -12.36
N ALA A 180 -9.05 -5.14 -13.37
CA ALA A 180 -9.84 -3.94 -13.70
C ALA A 180 -10.78 -3.48 -12.57
N THR A 181 -10.98 -4.30 -11.53
CA THR A 181 -11.67 -3.95 -10.29
C THR A 181 -10.81 -3.10 -9.35
N CYS A 182 -9.50 -2.98 -9.62
CA CYS A 182 -8.61 -2.10 -8.87
C CYS A 182 -9.08 -0.64 -9.00
N VAL A 183 -9.16 0.04 -7.87
CA VAL A 183 -9.61 1.42 -7.78
C VAL A 183 -8.41 2.35 -7.65
N ILE A 184 -8.37 3.39 -8.48
CA ILE A 184 -7.32 4.41 -8.45
C ILE A 184 -7.85 5.64 -7.71
N TYR A 185 -7.19 6.00 -6.61
CA TYR A 185 -7.47 7.22 -5.86
C TYR A 185 -6.46 8.31 -6.21
N VAL A 186 -6.93 9.53 -6.43
CA VAL A 186 -6.10 10.70 -6.77
C VAL A 186 -6.51 11.91 -5.92
N PRO A 187 -5.65 12.93 -5.69
CA PRO A 187 -5.93 13.93 -4.68
C PRO A 187 -7.05 14.88 -5.09
N THR A 188 -7.20 15.22 -6.37
CA THR A 188 -8.14 16.27 -6.81
C THR A 188 -8.92 15.87 -8.07
N LEU A 189 -10.01 16.60 -8.36
CA LEU A 189 -10.78 16.39 -9.59
C LEU A 189 -9.94 16.68 -10.85
N ALA A 190 -9.06 17.68 -10.77
CA ALA A 190 -8.13 17.99 -11.87
C ALA A 190 -7.15 16.83 -12.12
N ALA A 191 -6.63 16.21 -11.05
CA ALA A 191 -5.81 15.01 -11.16
C ALA A 191 -6.60 13.87 -11.81
N LYS A 192 -7.86 13.65 -11.40
CA LYS A 192 -8.72 12.63 -12.01
C LYS A 192 -8.86 12.81 -13.52
N GLU A 193 -9.14 14.03 -14.00
CA GLU A 193 -9.24 14.30 -15.45
C GLU A 193 -7.94 13.97 -16.19
N ALA A 194 -6.78 14.25 -15.58
CA ALA A 194 -5.48 13.93 -16.16
C ALA A 194 -5.22 12.41 -16.19
N PHE A 195 -5.51 11.70 -15.10
CA PHE A 195 -5.35 10.24 -15.03
C PHE A 195 -6.31 9.50 -15.97
N GLU A 196 -7.55 9.97 -16.15
CA GLU A 196 -8.51 9.39 -17.10
C GLU A 196 -8.07 9.55 -18.57
N ALA A 197 -7.25 10.58 -18.87
CA ALA A 197 -6.71 10.82 -20.21
C ALA A 197 -5.46 9.99 -20.52
N GLU A 198 -4.81 9.42 -19.50
CA GLU A 198 -3.58 8.63 -19.65
C GLU A 198 -3.90 7.17 -20.04
N PRO A 199 -3.41 6.69 -21.19
CA PRO A 199 -3.67 5.32 -21.67
C PRO A 199 -3.35 4.21 -20.67
N ALA A 200 -2.35 4.38 -19.81
CA ALA A 200 -1.99 3.38 -18.80
C ALA A 200 -3.12 3.08 -17.80
N PHE A 201 -4.03 4.04 -17.55
CA PHE A 201 -5.16 3.88 -16.63
C PHE A 201 -6.50 3.55 -17.32
N ALA A 202 -6.47 3.29 -18.63
CA ALA A 202 -7.67 2.95 -19.38
C ALA A 202 -8.34 1.68 -18.83
N GLY A 203 -9.62 1.81 -18.44
CA GLY A 203 -10.44 0.71 -17.92
C GLY A 203 -10.46 0.58 -16.39
N TYR A 204 -9.72 1.40 -15.66
CA TYR A 204 -9.81 1.48 -14.20
C TYR A 204 -10.84 2.51 -13.74
N THR A 205 -11.37 2.31 -12.53
CA THR A 205 -12.20 3.32 -11.86
C THR A 205 -11.31 4.32 -11.15
N ILE A 206 -11.44 5.61 -11.47
CA ILE A 206 -10.64 6.69 -10.87
C ILE A 206 -11.52 7.62 -10.01
N ILE A 207 -11.09 7.87 -8.77
CA ILE A 207 -11.81 8.65 -7.75
C ILE A 207 -10.91 9.77 -7.22
N ALA A 208 -11.42 11.00 -7.23
CA ALA A 208 -10.75 12.15 -6.65
C ALA A 208 -11.12 12.32 -5.17
N LYS A 209 -10.12 12.53 -4.30
CA LYS A 209 -10.31 12.80 -2.86
C LYS A 209 -10.89 14.21 -2.61
N ASP A 210 -10.48 15.21 -3.39
CA ASP A 210 -10.91 16.61 -3.29
C ASP A 210 -12.04 16.98 -4.27
N ALA A 211 -12.77 15.97 -4.74
CA ALA A 211 -14.18 16.21 -5.04
C ALA A 211 -14.82 16.57 -3.69
N SER A 212 -14.94 17.87 -3.40
CA SER A 212 -15.72 18.32 -2.24
C SER A 212 -17.13 17.74 -2.36
N VAL A 213 -17.38 16.67 -1.60
CA VAL A 213 -18.66 15.97 -1.41
C VAL A 213 -19.16 15.22 -2.66
N ASN A 214 -18.93 13.90 -2.71
CA ASN A 214 -19.90 12.85 -3.11
C ASN A 214 -19.17 11.51 -3.35
N GLU A 215 -19.43 10.52 -2.49
CA GLU A 215 -19.42 9.07 -2.72
C GLU A 215 -18.12 8.41 -3.21
N ILE A 216 -17.56 7.51 -2.38
CA ILE A 216 -17.83 6.07 -2.56
C ILE A 216 -18.14 5.46 -1.19
N ALA A 217 -19.30 4.83 -1.15
CA ALA A 217 -19.79 4.02 -0.07
C ALA A 217 -19.09 2.63 -0.12
N GLU A 218 -18.40 2.24 0.94
CA GLU A 218 -17.91 0.87 1.13
C GLU A 218 -18.97 -0.06 1.75
N SER A 219 -20.21 0.40 1.78
CA SER A 219 -21.38 -0.33 2.27
C SER A 219 -22.61 0.41 1.76
N GLY A 220 -23.81 -0.17 1.86
CA GLY A 220 -25.06 0.44 1.38
C GLY A 220 -25.49 1.72 2.12
N TYR A 221 -24.54 2.51 2.62
CA TYR A 221 -24.76 3.78 3.27
C TYR A 221 -23.55 4.71 3.11
N GLU A 222 -23.82 6.02 3.07
CA GLU A 222 -22.83 7.09 3.13
C GLU A 222 -23.16 8.01 4.31
N VAL A 223 -22.12 8.46 5.02
CA VAL A 223 -22.24 9.56 5.98
C VAL A 223 -21.32 10.68 5.55
N VAL A 224 -21.90 11.86 5.38
CA VAL A 224 -21.24 13.08 4.90
C VAL A 224 -21.34 14.15 5.98
N ALA A 225 -20.20 14.72 6.37
CA ALA A 225 -20.21 15.90 7.23
C ALA A 225 -20.58 17.15 6.41
N VAL A 226 -21.55 17.90 6.91
CA VAL A 226 -22.04 19.14 6.30
C VAL A 226 -22.05 20.26 7.34
N GLU A 227 -22.31 21.50 6.93
CA GLU A 227 -22.38 22.63 7.86
C GLU A 227 -23.44 22.36 8.96
N ASN A 228 -23.03 22.43 10.23
CA ASN A 228 -23.88 22.18 11.40
C ASN A 228 -24.46 20.75 11.53
N GLY A 229 -23.87 19.73 10.88
CA GLY A 229 -24.37 18.38 11.05
C GLY A 229 -23.75 17.31 10.16
N ILE A 230 -24.49 16.22 10.03
CA ILE A 230 -24.20 15.15 9.09
C ILE A 230 -25.43 14.86 8.23
N ARG A 231 -25.19 14.47 6.98
CA ARG A 231 -26.19 13.85 6.12
C ARG A 231 -25.88 12.36 6.02
N VAL A 232 -26.92 11.55 6.11
CA VAL A 232 -26.81 10.09 6.03
C VAL A 232 -27.64 9.62 4.85
N ASP A 233 -26.98 9.01 3.86
CA ASP A 233 -27.62 8.36 2.73
C ASP A 233 -27.54 6.85 2.97
N VAL A 234 -28.65 6.13 2.83
CA VAL A 234 -28.76 4.68 3.11
C VAL A 234 -29.61 4.01 2.02
N ASP A 235 -29.30 2.77 1.66
CA ASP A 235 -30.06 1.98 0.66
C ASP A 235 -31.51 1.68 1.12
N SER A 236 -31.71 1.57 2.44
CA SER A 236 -33.01 1.42 3.09
C SER A 236 -32.95 1.94 4.52
N SER A 237 -34.11 2.30 5.10
CA SER A 237 -34.20 2.88 6.45
C SER A 237 -33.35 2.10 7.47
N ALA A 238 -32.41 2.79 8.12
CA ALA A 238 -31.41 2.16 8.98
C ALA A 238 -31.36 2.82 10.36
N LEU A 239 -31.04 2.02 11.39
CA LEU A 239 -30.80 2.56 12.73
C LEU A 239 -29.41 3.20 12.78
N VAL A 240 -29.38 4.52 12.99
CA VAL A 240 -28.15 5.31 13.10
C VAL A 240 -27.95 5.73 14.54
N SER A 241 -26.72 5.58 15.06
CA SER A 241 -26.34 6.12 16.37
C SER A 241 -25.05 6.93 16.24
N VAL A 242 -25.02 8.12 16.85
CA VAL A 242 -23.86 9.03 16.78
C VAL A 242 -23.29 9.23 18.16
N TYR A 243 -21.97 9.12 18.27
CA TYR A 243 -21.21 9.30 19.50
C TYR A 243 -20.17 10.41 19.33
N THR A 244 -19.93 11.18 20.37
CA THR A 244 -18.75 12.06 20.47
C THR A 244 -17.47 11.22 20.48
N ALA A 245 -16.33 11.84 20.16
CA ALA A 245 -15.01 11.20 20.31
C ALA A 245 -14.73 10.68 21.74
N GLY A 246 -15.37 11.24 22.76
CA GLY A 246 -15.31 10.77 24.16
C GLY A 246 -16.25 9.61 24.49
N GLY A 247 -16.97 9.05 23.50
CA GLY A 247 -17.84 7.87 23.64
C GLY A 247 -19.26 8.16 24.14
N SER A 248 -19.63 9.43 24.37
CA SER A 248 -21.01 9.79 24.74
C SER A 248 -21.92 9.83 23.52
N MET A 249 -23.06 9.13 23.57
CA MET A 249 -24.07 9.11 22.52
C MET A 249 -24.83 10.44 22.46
N VAL A 250 -24.96 11.02 21.26
CA VAL A 250 -25.62 12.32 21.02
C VAL A 250 -26.85 12.21 20.10
N TYR A 251 -26.98 11.12 19.34
CA TYR A 251 -28.14 10.84 18.51
C TYR A 251 -28.38 9.33 18.42
N SER A 252 -29.63 8.91 18.35
CA SER A 252 -30.03 7.54 17.98
C SER A 252 -31.45 7.55 17.40
N GLY A 253 -31.64 6.99 16.20
CA GLY A 253 -32.92 7.00 15.49
C GLY A 253 -32.90 6.19 14.20
N MET A 254 -34.08 5.85 13.69
CA MET A 254 -34.22 5.33 12.32
C MET A 254 -34.08 6.50 11.35
N VAL A 255 -33.26 6.32 10.32
CA VAL A 255 -32.89 7.36 9.36
C VAL A 255 -33.16 6.86 7.95
N ASP A 256 -33.88 7.65 7.18
CA ASP A 256 -34.10 7.42 5.75
C ASP A 256 -33.02 8.14 4.92
N SER A 257 -32.84 7.70 3.67
CA SER A 257 -31.78 8.24 2.80
C SER A 257 -31.91 9.75 2.59
N GLY A 258 -30.83 10.48 2.84
CA GLY A 258 -30.72 11.92 2.68
C GLY A 258 -31.17 12.73 3.89
N GLU A 259 -31.51 12.09 5.01
CA GLU A 259 -31.87 12.78 6.24
C GLU A 259 -30.66 13.48 6.88
N PHE A 260 -30.96 14.60 7.54
CA PHE A 260 -29.99 15.48 8.19
C PHE A 260 -30.07 15.34 9.71
N ILE A 261 -28.91 15.17 10.35
CA ILE A 261 -28.75 15.13 11.80
C ILE A 261 -27.91 16.34 12.21
N GLU A 262 -28.53 17.24 12.98
CA GLU A 262 -27.87 18.44 13.49
C GLU A 262 -26.83 18.08 14.56
N LEU A 263 -25.59 18.54 14.37
CA LEU A 263 -24.46 18.32 15.27
C LEU A 263 -23.61 19.58 15.36
N GLN A 264 -23.01 19.81 16.52
CA GLN A 264 -22.06 20.92 16.70
C GLN A 264 -20.71 20.60 16.03
N THR A 265 -19.87 21.61 15.81
CA THR A 265 -18.51 21.42 15.30
C THR A 265 -17.74 20.45 16.20
N GLY A 266 -17.17 19.39 15.62
CA GLY A 266 -16.45 18.37 16.38
C GLY A 266 -16.25 17.04 15.64
N PHE A 267 -15.57 16.11 16.32
CA PHE A 267 -15.36 14.75 15.82
C PHE A 267 -16.39 13.79 16.40
N TYR A 268 -17.01 13.01 15.51
CA TYR A 268 -18.04 12.04 15.85
C TYR A 268 -17.73 10.67 15.28
N ILE A 269 -18.26 9.66 15.94
CA ILE A 269 -18.30 8.28 15.51
C ILE A 269 -19.76 7.97 15.20
N VAL A 270 -20.05 7.68 13.93
CA VAL A 270 -21.38 7.34 13.44
C VAL A 270 -21.42 5.85 13.22
N ARG A 271 -22.38 5.18 13.84
CA ARG A 271 -22.60 3.74 13.73
C ARG A 271 -23.88 3.45 12.98
N ILE A 272 -23.78 2.60 11.96
CA ILE A 272 -24.91 2.13 11.14
C ILE A 272 -24.77 0.61 11.07
N GLY A 273 -25.62 -0.12 11.80
CA GLY A 273 -25.46 -1.55 11.99
C GLY A 273 -24.15 -1.92 12.72
N ASP A 274 -23.34 -2.79 12.11
CA ASP A 274 -22.04 -3.21 12.63
C ASP A 274 -20.88 -2.32 12.18
N GLU A 275 -21.16 -1.36 11.30
CA GLU A 275 -20.14 -0.51 10.72
C GLU A 275 -20.05 0.84 11.41
N VAL A 276 -18.86 1.43 11.33
CA VAL A 276 -18.49 2.62 12.10
C VAL A 276 -17.72 3.58 11.20
N LYS A 277 -18.22 4.81 11.08
CA LYS A 277 -17.59 5.89 10.31
C LYS A 277 -17.22 7.05 11.22
N LYS A 278 -15.98 7.53 11.11
CA LYS A 278 -15.53 8.74 11.80
C LYS A 278 -15.80 9.94 10.90
N VAL A 279 -16.42 10.98 11.45
CA VAL A 279 -16.75 12.22 10.74
C VAL A 279 -16.31 13.44 11.52
N ALA A 280 -15.92 14.49 10.80
CA ALA A 280 -15.52 15.78 11.36
C ALA A 280 -16.51 16.84 10.89
N VAL A 281 -17.42 17.24 11.77
CA VAL A 281 -18.40 18.29 11.51
C VAL A 281 -17.70 19.63 11.67
N ARG A 282 -17.82 20.50 10.66
CA ARG A 282 -17.25 21.84 10.64
C ARG A 282 -18.32 22.88 10.95
#